data_AF-A0A960GFU3-F1
#
_entry.id   AF-A0A960GFU3-F1
#
_cell.length_a   1.000
_cell.length_b   1.000
_cell.length_c   1.000
_cell.angle_alpha   90.00
_cell.angle_beta   90.00
_cell.angle_gamma   90.00
#
_symmetry.space_group_name_H-M   'P 1'
#
loop_
_entity.id
_entity.type
_entity.pdbx_description
1 polymer ?
#
loop_
_entity_poly.entity_id
_entity_poly.type
_entity_poly.pdbx_seq_one_letter_code
_entity_poly.pdbx_strand_id
1 'polypeptide(L)' 'MDAQPQFDDVDGFAHVFDSSELEDEWKIRLSRELGVAARERAKHDGITLTELTRKALECDDLNETTD' A
#
# COMPACT_ATOMS: atom_id res chain seq x y z
N MET A 1 -22.99 -25.10 -20.64
CA MET A 1 -23.14 -24.05 -19.61
C MET A 1 -21.85 -24.07 -18.81
N ASP A 2 -20.94 -23.25 -19.32
CA ASP A 2 -19.78 -22.59 -18.73
C ASP A 2 -19.18 -23.18 -17.44
N ALA A 3 -18.06 -23.90 -17.61
CA ALA A 3 -17.10 -24.16 -16.55
C ALA A 3 -16.51 -22.82 -16.11
N GLN A 4 -16.95 -22.32 -14.95
CA GLN A 4 -16.30 -21.19 -14.32
C GLN A 4 -14.87 -21.62 -13.93
N PRO A 5 -13.82 -20.85 -14.30
CA PRO A 5 -12.48 -21.13 -13.82
C PRO A 5 -12.46 -20.96 -12.30
N GLN A 6 -12.27 -22.07 -11.57
CA GLN A 6 -11.84 -22.03 -10.18
C GLN A 6 -10.42 -21.46 -10.19
N PHE A 7 -10.25 -20.30 -9.58
CA PHE A 7 -8.93 -19.79 -9.24
C PHE A 7 -8.36 -20.71 -8.15
N ASP A 8 -7.72 -21.79 -8.59
CA ASP A 8 -6.72 -22.51 -7.81
C ASP A 8 -5.45 -21.65 -7.91
N ASP A 9 -5.05 -21.00 -6.81
CA ASP A 9 -3.66 -20.62 -6.48
C ASP A 9 -3.66 -19.58 -5.33
N VAL A 10 -3.06 -19.98 -4.19
CA VAL A 10 -2.39 -19.11 -3.20
C VAL A 10 -3.34 -18.23 -2.35
N ASP A 11 -3.53 -18.42 -1.04
CA ASP A 11 -2.47 -18.46 -0.02
C ASP A 11 -2.97 -19.17 1.25
N GLY A 12 -2.37 -20.33 1.53
CA GLY A 12 -2.41 -21.01 2.81
C GLY A 12 -1.39 -20.44 3.82
N PHE A 13 -0.83 -19.25 3.55
CA PHE A 13 -0.18 -18.47 4.60
C PHE A 13 -1.26 -17.76 5.41
N ALA A 14 -1.71 -18.46 6.44
CA ALA A 14 -2.25 -17.85 7.63
C ALA A 14 -1.31 -16.75 8.11
N HIS A 15 -1.50 -15.51 7.64
CA HIS A 15 -1.00 -14.37 8.34
C HIS A 15 -1.85 -14.24 9.61
N VAL A 16 -1.46 -14.99 10.65
CA VAL A 16 -1.64 -14.52 12.01
C VAL A 16 -0.77 -13.27 12.11
N PHE A 17 -1.29 -12.15 11.59
CA PHE A 17 -0.73 -10.85 11.87
C PHE A 17 -0.88 -10.68 13.37
N ASP A 18 0.25 -10.71 14.07
CA ASP A 18 0.33 -10.36 15.47
C ASP A 18 -0.22 -8.93 15.58
N SER A 19 -1.49 -8.82 15.96
CA SER A 19 -2.27 -7.58 15.84
C SER A 19 -1.79 -6.50 16.82
N SER A 20 -0.80 -6.84 17.66
CA SER A 20 -0.16 -5.96 18.64
C SER A 20 0.91 -5.04 18.03
N GLU A 21 1.43 -5.30 16.81
CA GLU A 21 2.40 -4.41 16.16
C GLU A 21 1.75 -3.38 15.20
N LEU A 22 0.42 -3.46 15.00
CA LEU A 22 -0.34 -2.61 14.08
C LEU A 22 -1.03 -1.41 14.76
N GLU A 23 -0.76 -1.16 16.05
CA GLU A 23 -1.44 -0.12 16.83
C GLU A 23 -1.23 1.30 16.24
N ASP A 24 -0.15 1.52 15.49
CA ASP A 24 0.17 2.80 14.84
C ASP A 24 -0.19 2.85 13.34
N GLU A 25 -0.87 1.84 12.77
CA GLU A 25 -1.23 1.86 11.34
C GLU A 25 -2.48 2.73 11.07
N TRP A 26 -2.24 3.95 10.59
CA TRP A 26 -3.30 4.86 10.17
C TRP A 26 -3.81 4.51 8.76
N LYS A 27 -5.12 4.24 8.65
CA LYS A 27 -5.77 4.06 7.34
C LYS A 27 -6.26 5.40 6.81
N ILE A 28 -5.78 5.77 5.61
CA ILE A 28 -6.20 6.98 4.91
C ILE A 28 -7.04 6.64 3.68
N ARG A 29 -7.95 7.55 3.31
CA ARG A 29 -8.74 7.44 2.09
C ARG A 29 -8.16 8.37 1.03
N LEU A 30 -7.85 7.80 -0.12
CA LEU A 30 -7.39 8.55 -1.29
C LEU A 30 -8.52 8.65 -2.32
N SER A 31 -8.50 9.74 -3.09
CA SER A 31 -9.28 9.82 -4.33
C SER A 31 -8.87 8.68 -5.27
N ARG A 32 -9.81 8.17 -6.08
CA ARG A 32 -9.57 7.04 -6.98
C ARG A 32 -8.35 7.25 -7.86
N GLU A 33 -8.27 8.42 -8.51
CA GLU A 33 -7.18 8.76 -9.44
C GLU A 33 -5.83 8.73 -8.74
N LEU A 34 -5.76 9.33 -7.55
CA LEU A 34 -4.56 9.35 -6.72
C LEU A 34 -4.17 7.94 -6.25
N GLY A 35 -5.15 7.13 -5.83
CA GLY A 35 -4.91 5.74 -5.43
C GLY A 35 -4.38 4.86 -6.58
N VAL A 36 -4.86 5.08 -7.80
CA VAL A 36 -4.36 4.38 -9.01
C VAL A 36 -2.92 4.80 -9.30
N ALA A 37 -2.65 6.11 -9.33
CA ALA A 37 -1.31 6.63 -9.60
C ALA A 37 -0.29 6.14 -8.57
N ALA A 38 -0.63 6.19 -7.28
CA ALA A 38 0.22 5.71 -6.20
C ALA A 38 0.50 4.21 -6.30
N ARG A 39 -0.49 3.40 -6.72
CA ARG A 39 -0.32 1.96 -6.93
C ARG A 39 0.62 1.66 -8.10
N GLU A 40 0.47 2.36 -9.22
CA GLU A 40 1.37 2.21 -10.36
C GLU A 40 2.80 2.63 -10.02
N ARG A 41 2.96 3.72 -9.25
CA ARG A 41 4.27 4.17 -8.74
C ARG A 41 4.90 3.13 -7.82
N ALA A 42 4.17 2.65 -6.81
CA ALA A 42 4.66 1.64 -5.88
C ALA A 42 5.08 0.35 -6.60
N LYS A 43 4.28 -0.09 -7.59
CA LYS A 43 4.60 -1.24 -8.44
C LYS A 43 5.85 -1.02 -9.28
N HIS A 44 5.98 0.15 -9.90
CA HIS A 44 7.16 0.49 -10.70
C HIS A 44 8.44 0.50 -9.84
N ASP A 45 8.34 1.01 -8.61
CA ASP A 45 9.48 1.17 -7.72
C ASP A 45 9.74 -0.12 -6.89
N GLY A 46 8.88 -1.13 -7.01
CA GLY A 46 9.00 -2.41 -6.32
C GLY A 46 8.82 -2.31 -4.79
N ILE A 47 8.07 -1.29 -4.31
CA ILE A 47 7.84 -1.03 -2.88
C ILE A 47 6.36 -1.15 -2.51
N THR A 48 6.08 -1.17 -1.21
CA THR A 48 4.70 -1.15 -0.70
C THR A 48 4.12 0.27 -0.75
N LEU A 49 2.79 0.37 -0.73
CA LEU A 49 2.10 1.66 -0.69
C LEU A 49 2.42 2.44 0.61
N THR A 50 2.59 1.72 1.72
CA THR A 50 3.01 2.29 3.01
C THR A 50 4.40 2.90 2.93
N GLU A 51 5.36 2.21 2.31
CA GLU A 51 6.72 2.73 2.11
C GLU A 51 6.71 3.94 1.17
N LEU A 52 5.92 3.90 0.09
CA LEU A 52 5.76 5.05 -0.80
C LEU A 52 5.18 6.26 -0.04
N THR A 53 4.22 6.03 0.85
CA THR A 53 3.59 7.07 1.66
C THR A 53 4.59 7.67 2.65
N ARG A 54 5.39 6.84 3.32
CA ARG A 54 6.45 7.29 4.23
C ARG A 54 7.44 8.22 3.53
N LYS A 55 7.95 7.80 2.37
CA LYS A 55 8.86 8.62 1.55
C LYS A 55 8.24 9.95 1.11
N ALA A 56 6.94 9.95 0.80
CA ALA A 56 6.25 11.17 0.42
C ALA A 56 6.12 12.14 1.61
N LEU A 57 5.84 11.63 2.82
CA LEU A 57 5.80 12.44 4.04
C LEU A 57 7.18 13.00 4.41
N GLU A 58 8.24 12.20 4.28
CA GLU A 58 9.63 12.66 4.50
C GLU A 58 10.04 13.74 3.49
N CYS A 59 9.58 13.66 2.24
CA CYS A 59 9.86 14.65 1.21
C CYS A 59 9.12 15.98 1.45
N ASP A 60 7.91 15.93 2.01
CA ASP A 60 7.11 17.12 2.34
C ASP A 60 7.76 17.94 3.45
N ASP A 61 8.27 17.27 4.50
CA ASP A 61 8.98 17.90 5.64
C ASP A 61 10.27 18.62 5.23
N LEU A 62 11.00 18.07 4.26
CA LEU A 62 12.21 18.69 3.71
C LEU A 62 11.94 19.93 2.83
N ASN A 63 10.73 20.10 2.33
CA ASN A 63 10.32 21.28 1.57
C ASN A 63 9.89 22.45 2.48
N GLU A 64 9.54 22.18 3.76
CA GLU A 64 9.19 23.22 4.74
C GLU A 64 10.43 23.93 5.33
N THR A 65 11.62 23.33 5.25
CA THR A 65 12.85 23.85 5.90
C THR A 65 13.69 24.82 5.05
N THR A 66 13.17 25.30 3.92
CA THR A 66 13.76 26.40 3.15
C THR A 66 12.89 27.65 3.22
N ASP A 67 13.05 28.43 4.30
CA ASP A 67 12.75 29.88 4.37
C ASP A 67 14.06 30.66 4.56
#